data_AF-A0A7C6TX15-F1
#
_entry.id   AF-A0A7C6TX15-F1
#
_cell.length_a   1.000
_cell.length_b   1.000
_cell.length_c   1.000
_cell.angle_alpha   90.00
_cell.angle_beta   90.00
_cell.angle_gamma   90.00
#
_symmetry.space_group_name_H-M   'P 1'
#
loop_
_entity.id
_entity.type
_entity.pdbx_description
1 polymer ?
#
loop_
_entity_poly.entity_id
_entity_poly.type
_entity_poly.pdbx_seq_one_letter_code
_entity_poly.pdbx_strand_id
1 'polypeptide(L)'
;MSGESLCIRTFAEVIRGRMNKKAQIKNFDTEKKLFQSDAEVKRKNNEIELSQVYTFYKLLLDAVVYRALGNDEEGIPDISPTMATQLKNGEWEINQKIKEIAQRKEAKEIVSKYFEANLIPNIPSSVRSSVLDDIDTLVRNSSDVKRRKRDALKQAYQQRKSDALYLAEVYLLAICNGTNKKDDNQSQSTTTAKKKKSDDPFEKLDAIEALIRDLPAPKQIAPPEQPLEEEQPYIRELYAAYGDKEGIIDFCEAHLAQYDEYNEDRNERRIDYFAADSVRHGVRELYSGKYASQFDVLKDETFAGVNNTARKSFPNGYERMLSVMEQAAIIQVNQYTLSRSPHWISNRIKMGVCHFLVNDNRLRWVKR
;
A
#
# COMPACT_ATOMS: atom_id res chain seq x y z
N MET A 1 -27.05 21.43 -2.54
CA MET A 1 -26.14 20.32 -2.19
C MET A 1 -26.44 19.18 -3.13
N SER A 2 -25.52 18.86 -4.05
CA SER A 2 -25.65 17.72 -4.97
C SER A 2 -25.91 16.44 -4.15
N GLY A 3 -26.87 15.63 -4.57
CA GLY A 3 -27.29 14.42 -3.85
C GLY A 3 -26.17 13.39 -3.77
N GLU A 4 -25.41 13.39 -2.68
CA GLU A 4 -24.41 12.38 -2.41
C GLU A 4 -25.10 11.03 -2.08
N SER A 5 -24.50 9.94 -2.57
CA SER A 5 -24.93 8.58 -2.30
C SER A 5 -24.78 8.23 -0.81
N LEU A 6 -25.69 7.42 -0.28
CA LEU A 6 -25.55 6.87 1.07
C LEU A 6 -24.52 5.73 1.01
N CYS A 7 -23.31 5.99 1.52
CA CYS A 7 -22.23 5.00 1.61
C CYS A 7 -21.46 5.16 2.94
N ILE A 8 -20.53 4.26 3.23
CA ILE A 8 -19.78 4.29 4.50
C ILE A 8 -19.06 5.63 4.70
N ARG A 9 -18.51 6.23 3.64
CA ARG A 9 -17.87 7.56 3.70
C ARG A 9 -18.84 8.65 4.15
N THR A 10 -19.96 8.82 3.47
CA THR A 10 -20.91 9.92 3.75
C THR A 10 -21.58 9.73 5.10
N PHE A 11 -21.86 8.48 5.50
CA PHE A 11 -22.30 8.14 6.86
C PHE A 11 -21.24 8.53 7.91
N ALA A 12 -19.98 8.15 7.68
CA ALA A 12 -18.88 8.42 8.61
C ALA A 12 -18.57 9.92 8.72
N GLU A 13 -18.63 10.68 7.62
CA GLU A 13 -18.37 12.13 7.59
C GLU A 13 -19.33 12.91 8.48
N VAL A 14 -20.61 12.53 8.53
CA VAL A 14 -21.63 13.18 9.38
C VAL A 14 -21.31 13.01 10.87
N ILE A 15 -20.77 11.86 11.27
CA ILE A 15 -20.59 11.50 12.68
C ILE A 15 -19.20 11.89 13.20
N ARG A 16 -18.13 11.58 12.45
CA ARG A 16 -16.74 11.60 12.95
C ARG A 16 -16.34 12.92 13.60
N GLY A 17 -16.67 14.04 12.95
CA GLY A 17 -16.29 15.38 13.42
C GLY A 17 -17.04 15.84 14.68
N ARG A 18 -18.07 15.11 15.10
CA ARG A 18 -18.98 15.48 16.20
C ARG A 18 -18.87 14.56 17.41
N MET A 19 -17.94 13.61 17.40
CA MET A 19 -17.71 12.72 18.52
C MET A 19 -16.75 13.31 19.55
N ASN A 20 -16.74 12.73 20.75
CA ASN A 20 -15.68 12.97 21.73
C ASN A 20 -14.32 12.60 21.14
N LYS A 21 -13.31 13.48 21.31
CA LYS A 21 -11.95 13.22 20.80
C LYS A 21 -11.34 11.97 21.41
N LYS A 22 -11.55 11.78 22.71
CA LYS A 22 -11.12 10.62 23.47
C LYS A 22 -12.33 9.76 23.77
N ALA A 23 -12.20 8.46 23.54
CA ALA A 23 -13.26 7.50 23.74
C ALA A 23 -12.77 6.26 24.45
N GLN A 24 -13.71 5.59 25.11
CA GLN A 24 -13.54 4.27 25.67
C GLN A 24 -14.39 3.30 24.85
N ILE A 25 -13.74 2.29 24.28
CA ILE A 25 -14.41 1.24 23.51
C ILE A 25 -14.45 -0.03 24.34
N LYS A 26 -15.65 -0.58 24.47
CA LYS A 26 -15.92 -1.82 25.16
C LYS A 26 -15.66 -2.96 24.20
N ASN A 27 -14.70 -3.82 24.53
CA ASN A 27 -14.48 -5.05 23.78
C ASN A 27 -15.61 -6.03 24.07
N PHE A 28 -15.95 -6.83 23.07
CA PHE A 28 -16.91 -7.91 23.21
C PHE A 28 -16.23 -9.17 23.74
N ASP A 29 -16.76 -9.75 24.81
CA ASP A 29 -16.32 -11.01 25.38
C ASP A 29 -17.13 -12.14 24.72
N THR A 30 -16.48 -12.96 23.89
CA THR A 30 -17.11 -14.04 23.13
C THR A 30 -17.71 -15.11 24.05
N GLU A 31 -17.04 -15.44 25.14
CA GLU A 31 -17.47 -16.48 26.09
C GLU A 31 -18.71 -16.02 26.86
N LYS A 32 -18.68 -14.80 27.41
CA LYS A 32 -19.80 -14.22 28.16
C LYS A 32 -20.91 -13.69 27.27
N LYS A 33 -20.65 -13.57 25.97
CA LYS A 33 -21.52 -12.95 24.95
C LYS A 33 -21.97 -11.53 25.32
N LEU A 34 -21.12 -10.77 26.00
CA LEU A 34 -21.42 -9.44 26.54
C LEU A 34 -20.25 -8.47 26.29
N PHE A 35 -20.56 -7.18 26.21
CA PHE A 35 -19.53 -6.14 26.19
C PHE A 35 -18.99 -5.89 27.60
N GLN A 36 -17.73 -5.45 27.69
CA GLN A 36 -17.14 -4.97 28.93
C GLN A 36 -18.00 -3.88 29.59
N SER A 37 -18.06 -3.91 30.91
CA SER A 37 -18.67 -2.87 31.74
C SER A 37 -17.82 -1.59 31.77
N ASP A 38 -18.45 -0.46 32.10
CA ASP A 38 -17.73 0.83 32.24
C ASP A 38 -16.61 0.76 33.29
N ALA A 39 -16.80 -0.04 34.34
CA ALA A 39 -15.80 -0.24 35.39
C ALA A 39 -14.57 -1.00 34.87
N GLU A 40 -14.77 -2.01 34.02
CA GLU A 40 -13.68 -2.79 33.43
C GLU A 40 -12.86 -1.95 32.44
N VAL A 41 -13.51 -1.09 31.65
CA VAL A 41 -12.80 -0.22 30.69
C VAL A 41 -12.02 0.88 31.40
N LYS A 42 -12.59 1.51 32.44
CA LYS A 42 -11.89 2.54 33.24
C LYS A 42 -10.64 2.03 33.93
N ARG A 43 -10.66 0.80 34.45
CA ARG A 43 -9.48 0.18 35.11
C ARG A 43 -8.29 -0.03 34.17
N LYS A 44 -8.54 -0.18 32.86
CA LYS A 44 -7.50 -0.45 31.87
C LYS A 44 -6.83 0.81 31.29
N ASN A 45 -7.36 2.01 31.57
CA ASN A 45 -6.83 3.31 31.10
C ASN A 45 -6.49 3.38 29.59
N ASN A 46 -7.29 2.72 28.75
CA ASN A 46 -7.10 2.67 27.30
C ASN A 46 -8.04 3.67 26.59
N GLU A 47 -7.73 4.96 26.68
CA GLU A 47 -8.40 5.96 25.85
C GLU A 47 -7.91 5.86 24.41
N ILE A 48 -8.84 5.83 23.45
CA ILE A 48 -8.51 5.89 22.02
C ILE A 48 -8.92 7.22 21.42
N GLU A 49 -8.17 7.66 20.41
CA GLU A 49 -8.43 8.93 19.74
C GLU A 49 -9.35 8.73 18.52
N LEU A 50 -10.66 9.00 18.70
CA LEU A 50 -11.65 8.88 17.62
C LEU A 50 -11.55 9.98 16.56
N SER A 51 -10.74 11.03 16.81
CA SER A 51 -10.40 12.04 15.81
C SER A 51 -9.63 11.42 14.63
N GLN A 52 -8.85 10.35 14.90
CA GLN A 52 -8.04 9.67 13.91
C GLN A 52 -8.93 8.86 12.96
N VAL A 53 -8.66 9.00 11.66
CA VAL A 53 -9.43 8.33 10.60
C VAL A 53 -9.45 6.82 10.81
N TYR A 54 -8.28 6.24 11.06
CA TYR A 54 -8.13 4.81 11.31
C TYR A 54 -9.03 4.31 12.43
N THR A 55 -8.91 4.91 13.61
CA THR A 55 -9.64 4.51 14.82
C THR A 55 -11.15 4.53 14.61
N PHE A 56 -11.68 5.57 13.96
CA PHE A 56 -13.11 5.67 13.72
C PHE A 56 -13.61 4.66 12.68
N TYR A 57 -12.92 4.51 11.56
CA TYR A 57 -13.33 3.54 10.54
C TYR A 57 -13.19 2.10 11.04
N LYS A 58 -12.19 1.82 11.89
CA LYS A 58 -12.06 0.54 12.59
C LYS A 58 -13.26 0.30 13.49
N LEU A 59 -13.67 1.26 14.32
CA LEU A 59 -14.88 1.15 15.15
C LEU A 59 -16.13 0.78 14.34
N LEU A 60 -16.34 1.45 13.20
CA LEU A 60 -17.49 1.20 12.33
C LEU A 60 -17.44 -0.20 11.71
N LEU A 61 -16.31 -0.60 11.13
CA LEU A 61 -16.17 -1.91 10.48
C LEU A 61 -16.21 -3.06 11.49
N ASP A 62 -15.57 -2.89 12.67
CA ASP A 62 -15.63 -3.86 13.76
C ASP A 62 -17.08 -4.12 14.21
N ALA A 63 -17.96 -3.11 14.16
CA ALA A 63 -19.37 -3.29 14.49
C ALA A 63 -20.06 -4.37 13.63
N VAL A 64 -19.58 -4.58 12.41
CA VAL A 64 -20.08 -5.61 11.49
C VAL A 64 -19.41 -6.96 11.76
N VAL A 65 -18.09 -6.97 11.98
CA VAL A 65 -17.31 -8.21 11.93
C VAL A 65 -16.96 -8.80 13.29
N TYR A 66 -17.13 -8.10 14.42
CA TYR A 66 -16.65 -8.57 15.73
C TYR A 66 -17.21 -9.94 16.15
N ARG A 67 -18.47 -10.25 15.81
CA ARG A 67 -19.09 -11.56 16.07
C ARG A 67 -18.48 -12.67 15.20
N ALA A 68 -18.19 -12.35 13.95
CA ALA A 68 -17.62 -13.29 13.00
C ALA A 68 -16.16 -13.59 13.36
N LEU A 69 -15.38 -12.56 13.73
CA LEU A 69 -14.03 -12.70 14.27
C LEU A 69 -14.01 -13.53 15.56
N GLY A 70 -14.95 -13.30 16.48
CA GLY A 70 -15.06 -14.09 17.71
C GLY A 70 -15.46 -15.56 17.49
N ASN A 71 -15.97 -15.91 16.31
CA ASN A 71 -16.29 -17.28 15.92
C ASN A 71 -15.23 -17.88 14.98
N ASP A 72 -14.05 -17.27 14.90
CA ASP A 72 -12.92 -17.69 14.06
C ASP A 72 -13.28 -17.83 12.56
N GLU A 73 -14.18 -16.98 12.07
CA GLU A 73 -14.58 -17.00 10.66
C GLU A 73 -13.44 -16.47 9.76
N GLU A 74 -13.00 -17.30 8.81
CA GLU A 74 -11.91 -16.95 7.90
C GLU A 74 -12.30 -15.96 6.80
N GLY A 75 -11.28 -15.30 6.22
CA GLY A 75 -11.42 -14.39 5.07
C GLY A 75 -11.90 -12.98 5.42
N ILE A 76 -12.06 -12.66 6.70
CA ILE A 76 -12.32 -11.29 7.17
C ILE A 76 -11.01 -10.49 7.02
N PRO A 77 -11.02 -9.37 6.29
CA PRO A 77 -9.80 -8.58 6.10
C PRO A 77 -9.38 -7.90 7.41
N ASP A 78 -8.08 -7.80 7.65
CA ASP A 78 -7.57 -6.93 8.72
C ASP A 78 -7.81 -5.47 8.34
N ILE A 79 -8.31 -4.69 9.30
CA ILE A 79 -8.59 -3.28 9.10
C ILE A 79 -7.29 -2.51 9.35
N SER A 80 -6.66 -2.03 8.28
CA SER A 80 -5.43 -1.24 8.32
C SER A 80 -5.68 0.28 8.25
N PRO A 81 -4.73 1.11 8.71
CA PRO A 81 -4.79 2.58 8.55
C PRO A 81 -4.92 3.04 7.09
N THR A 82 -4.26 2.34 6.17
CA THR A 82 -4.33 2.62 4.73
C THR A 82 -5.74 2.39 4.20
N MET A 83 -6.35 1.24 4.50
CA MET A 83 -7.73 0.94 4.09
C MET A 83 -8.72 1.96 4.64
N ALA A 84 -8.59 2.35 5.91
CA ALA A 84 -9.45 3.37 6.51
C ALA A 84 -9.34 4.73 5.78
N THR A 85 -8.13 5.11 5.36
CA THR A 85 -7.89 6.35 4.62
C THR A 85 -8.51 6.29 3.23
N GLN A 86 -8.32 5.18 2.51
CA GLN A 86 -8.86 5.00 1.17
C GLN A 86 -10.40 4.92 1.18
N LEU A 87 -10.99 4.26 2.20
CA LEU A 87 -12.44 4.24 2.40
C LEU A 87 -12.99 5.65 2.65
N LYS A 88 -12.32 6.44 3.50
CA LYS A 88 -12.68 7.84 3.75
C LYS A 88 -12.61 8.71 2.50
N ASN A 89 -11.60 8.54 1.67
CA ASN A 89 -11.45 9.35 0.47
C ASN A 89 -12.39 8.90 -0.67
N GLY A 90 -12.99 7.71 -0.55
CA GLY A 90 -13.77 7.10 -1.62
C GLY A 90 -12.91 6.50 -2.72
N GLU A 91 -11.68 6.11 -2.41
CA GLU A 91 -10.74 5.47 -3.33
C GLU A 91 -10.93 3.94 -3.36
N TRP A 92 -11.60 3.40 -2.34
CA TRP A 92 -11.72 1.96 -2.11
C TRP A 92 -13.17 1.55 -1.83
N GLU A 93 -13.51 0.34 -2.28
CA GLU A 93 -14.85 -0.24 -2.10
C GLU A 93 -14.86 -1.21 -0.91
N ILE A 94 -15.96 -1.30 -0.17
CA ILE A 94 -16.00 -2.18 1.01
C ILE A 94 -15.75 -3.64 0.60
N ASN A 95 -14.88 -4.32 1.35
CA ASN A 95 -14.53 -5.72 1.09
C ASN A 95 -15.78 -6.62 1.03
N GLN A 96 -15.77 -7.54 0.07
CA GLN A 96 -16.91 -8.40 -0.23
C GLN A 96 -17.35 -9.25 0.99
N LYS A 97 -16.39 -9.77 1.78
CA LYS A 97 -16.68 -10.55 2.99
C LYS A 97 -17.42 -9.71 4.03
N ILE A 98 -17.05 -8.44 4.19
CA ILE A 98 -17.75 -7.51 5.10
C ILE A 98 -19.18 -7.27 4.61
N LYS A 99 -19.39 -7.11 3.29
CA LYS A 99 -20.73 -6.99 2.69
C LYS A 99 -21.57 -8.25 2.93
N GLU A 100 -21.00 -9.44 2.77
CA GLU A 100 -21.68 -10.71 3.05
C GLU A 100 -22.13 -10.82 4.52
N ILE A 101 -21.27 -10.43 5.47
CA ILE A 101 -21.62 -10.42 6.90
C ILE A 101 -22.72 -9.39 7.18
N ALA A 102 -22.62 -8.19 6.58
CA ALA A 102 -23.61 -7.13 6.73
C ALA A 102 -25.00 -7.49 6.17
N GLN A 103 -25.08 -8.44 5.23
CA GLN A 103 -26.34 -8.91 4.64
C GLN A 103 -27.05 -9.99 5.47
N ARG A 104 -26.43 -10.51 6.53
CA ARG A 104 -27.03 -11.54 7.40
C ARG A 104 -28.28 -11.03 8.10
N LYS A 105 -29.22 -11.93 8.39
CA LYS A 105 -30.52 -11.61 9.01
C LYS A 105 -30.35 -10.95 10.39
N GLU A 106 -29.35 -11.39 11.13
CA GLU A 106 -28.99 -10.95 12.47
C GLU A 106 -28.11 -9.68 12.50
N ALA A 107 -27.57 -9.25 11.35
CA ALA A 107 -26.60 -8.15 11.29
C ALA A 107 -27.14 -6.86 11.92
N LYS A 108 -28.42 -6.55 11.69
CA LYS A 108 -29.07 -5.37 12.27
C LYS A 108 -29.01 -5.34 13.80
N GLU A 109 -29.33 -6.46 14.44
CA GLU A 109 -29.33 -6.55 15.90
C GLU A 109 -27.90 -6.54 16.45
N ILE A 110 -26.97 -7.22 15.78
CA ILE A 110 -25.56 -7.30 16.15
C ILE A 110 -24.90 -5.91 16.11
N VAL A 111 -25.06 -5.18 14.99
CA VAL A 111 -24.50 -3.84 14.81
C VAL A 111 -25.17 -2.85 15.77
N SER A 112 -26.49 -2.95 15.96
CA SER A 112 -27.20 -2.09 16.92
C SER A 112 -26.68 -2.25 18.34
N LYS A 113 -26.44 -3.48 18.81
CA LYS A 113 -25.83 -3.73 20.13
C LYS A 113 -24.43 -3.13 20.24
N TYR A 114 -23.62 -3.22 19.19
CA TYR A 114 -22.29 -2.63 19.16
C TYR A 114 -22.36 -1.09 19.19
N PHE A 115 -23.25 -0.48 18.41
CA PHE A 115 -23.44 0.97 18.39
C PHE A 115 -23.95 1.52 19.71
N GLU A 116 -24.86 0.81 20.39
CA GLU A 116 -25.33 1.17 21.73
C GLU A 116 -24.17 1.15 22.75
N ALA A 117 -23.26 0.18 22.64
CA ALA A 117 -22.11 0.06 23.52
C ALA A 117 -20.99 1.06 23.22
N ASN A 118 -20.72 1.35 21.94
CA ASN A 118 -19.45 1.94 21.50
C ASN A 118 -19.58 3.18 20.60
N LEU A 119 -20.70 3.39 19.91
CA LEU A 119 -20.89 4.57 19.04
C LEU A 119 -21.68 5.67 19.75
N ILE A 120 -22.89 5.35 20.22
CA ILE A 120 -23.81 6.30 20.85
C ILE A 120 -23.21 6.99 22.08
N PRO A 121 -22.53 6.29 23.02
CA PRO A 121 -21.95 6.94 24.20
C PRO A 121 -20.87 7.97 23.86
N ASN A 122 -20.24 7.85 22.69
CA ASN A 122 -19.18 8.72 22.23
C ASN A 122 -19.66 9.92 21.39
N ILE A 123 -20.98 10.03 21.17
CA ILE A 123 -21.63 11.21 20.59
C ILE A 123 -22.17 12.07 21.74
N PRO A 124 -21.66 13.31 21.94
CA PRO A 124 -22.15 14.21 22.98
C PRO A 124 -23.65 14.42 22.88
N SER A 125 -24.36 14.34 24.01
CA SER A 125 -25.82 14.46 24.04
C SER A 125 -26.33 15.77 23.45
N SER A 126 -25.55 16.86 23.54
CA SER A 126 -25.88 18.18 22.98
C SER A 126 -25.94 18.22 21.45
N VAL A 127 -25.21 17.35 20.76
CA VAL A 127 -25.15 17.31 19.28
C VAL A 127 -25.82 16.07 18.69
N ARG A 128 -26.24 15.11 19.53
CA ARG A 128 -26.79 13.83 19.09
C ARG A 128 -28.04 13.96 18.22
N SER A 129 -28.97 14.84 18.59
CA SER A 129 -30.16 15.13 17.78
C SER A 129 -29.78 15.62 16.38
N SER A 130 -28.87 16.60 16.30
CA SER A 130 -28.39 17.16 15.04
C SER A 130 -27.63 16.15 14.18
N VAL A 131 -26.84 15.24 14.78
CA VAL A 131 -26.22 14.12 14.05
C VAL A 131 -27.28 13.24 13.40
N LEU A 132 -28.33 12.90 14.14
CA LEU A 132 -29.41 12.04 13.63
C LEU A 132 -30.25 12.76 12.56
N ASP A 133 -30.49 14.06 12.70
CA ASP A 133 -31.15 14.89 11.68
C ASP A 133 -30.35 14.93 10.37
N ASP A 134 -29.02 15.04 10.46
CA ASP A 134 -28.16 15.07 9.28
C ASP A 134 -28.04 13.71 8.60
N ILE A 135 -28.00 12.61 9.37
CA ILE A 135 -28.10 11.25 8.84
C ILE A 135 -29.45 11.03 8.14
N ASP A 136 -30.55 11.48 8.74
CA ASP A 136 -31.88 11.35 8.13
C ASP A 136 -32.00 12.20 6.86
N THR A 137 -31.39 13.38 6.85
CA THR A 137 -31.30 14.24 5.67
C THR A 137 -30.48 13.56 4.56
N LEU A 138 -29.36 12.92 4.89
CA LEU A 138 -28.56 12.14 3.94
C LEU A 138 -29.40 11.00 3.32
N VAL A 139 -30.13 10.24 4.14
CA VAL A 139 -31.01 9.16 3.66
C VAL A 139 -32.12 9.69 2.74
N ARG A 140 -32.72 10.83 3.08
CA ARG A 140 -33.79 11.44 2.28
C ARG A 140 -33.30 11.91 0.91
N ASN A 141 -32.09 12.44 0.85
CA ASN A 141 -31.51 13.02 -0.36
C ASN A 141 -30.78 11.99 -1.23
N SER A 142 -30.48 10.80 -0.71
CA SER A 142 -29.79 9.75 -1.47
C SER A 142 -30.68 9.16 -2.58
N SER A 143 -30.19 9.21 -3.82
CA SER A 143 -30.81 8.61 -5.01
C SER A 143 -30.87 7.08 -4.95
N ASP A 144 -29.91 6.46 -4.27
CA ASP A 144 -29.65 5.01 -4.34
C ASP A 144 -30.53 4.23 -3.35
N VAL A 145 -31.19 4.95 -2.44
CA VAL A 145 -32.15 4.38 -1.51
C VAL A 145 -33.53 4.29 -2.16
N LYS A 146 -33.99 3.05 -2.41
CA LYS A 146 -35.35 2.79 -2.91
C LYS A 146 -36.41 3.43 -2.01
N ARG A 147 -37.45 4.03 -2.62
CA ARG A 147 -38.55 4.74 -1.93
C ARG A 147 -39.12 3.99 -0.72
N ARG A 148 -39.47 2.70 -0.87
CA ARG A 148 -40.00 1.87 0.23
C ARG A 148 -39.06 1.81 1.44
N LYS A 149 -37.75 1.69 1.21
CA LYS A 149 -36.75 1.61 2.28
C LYS A 149 -36.56 2.98 2.94
N ARG A 150 -36.57 4.06 2.14
CA ARG A 150 -36.53 5.45 2.62
C ARG A 150 -37.72 5.75 3.54
N ASP A 151 -38.92 5.35 3.16
CA ASP A 151 -40.14 5.56 3.95
C ASP A 151 -40.11 4.78 5.28
N ALA A 152 -39.61 3.54 5.26
CA ALA A 152 -39.43 2.73 6.47
C ALA A 152 -38.40 3.33 7.43
N LEU A 153 -37.27 3.82 6.91
CA LEU A 153 -36.24 4.50 7.71
C LEU A 153 -36.76 5.81 8.30
N LYS A 154 -37.52 6.59 7.53
CA LYS A 154 -38.18 7.81 8.02
C LYS A 154 -39.14 7.51 9.17
N GLN A 155 -39.93 6.44 9.06
CA GLN A 155 -40.83 6.02 10.13
C GLN A 155 -40.05 5.58 11.37
N ALA A 156 -38.96 4.82 11.21
CA ALA A 156 -38.09 4.41 12.30
C ALA A 156 -37.45 5.62 13.01
N TYR A 157 -37.01 6.62 12.24
CA TYR A 157 -36.47 7.88 12.74
C TYR A 157 -37.51 8.65 13.58
N GLN A 158 -38.71 8.82 13.04
CA GLN A 158 -39.81 9.54 13.70
C GLN A 158 -40.28 8.87 14.98
N GLN A 159 -40.25 7.54 15.05
CA GLN A 159 -40.65 6.78 16.24
C GLN A 159 -39.61 6.85 17.38
N ARG A 160 -38.36 7.27 17.12
CA ARG A 160 -37.29 7.46 18.12
C ARG A 160 -37.09 6.28 19.09
N LYS A 161 -37.34 5.03 18.67
CA LYS A 161 -37.31 3.87 19.56
C LYS A 161 -35.90 3.52 20.07
N SER A 162 -34.88 3.70 19.25
CA SER A 162 -33.46 3.54 19.62
C SER A 162 -32.59 4.22 18.56
N ASP A 163 -31.73 5.15 19.00
CA ASP A 163 -30.77 5.83 18.14
C ASP A 163 -29.77 4.83 17.53
N ALA A 164 -29.29 3.87 18.32
CA ALA A 164 -28.36 2.85 17.84
C ALA A 164 -29.00 1.94 16.78
N LEU A 165 -30.26 1.54 16.97
CA LEU A 165 -30.96 0.70 16.00
C LEU A 165 -31.17 1.43 14.67
N TYR A 166 -31.56 2.70 14.73
CA TYR A 166 -31.71 3.54 13.55
C TYR A 166 -30.37 3.69 12.81
N LEU A 167 -29.30 4.10 13.51
CA LEU A 167 -27.97 4.25 12.92
C LEU A 167 -27.44 2.94 12.35
N ALA A 168 -27.68 1.81 13.02
CA ALA A 168 -27.27 0.49 12.52
C ALA A 168 -27.99 0.13 11.22
N GLU A 169 -29.29 0.42 11.11
CA GLU A 169 -30.04 0.13 9.90
C GLU A 169 -29.61 1.02 8.71
N VAL A 170 -29.33 2.30 8.96
CA VAL A 170 -28.77 3.21 7.94
C VAL A 170 -27.36 2.80 7.56
N TYR A 171 -26.52 2.44 8.52
CA TYR A 171 -25.14 2.03 8.30
C TYR A 171 -25.05 0.74 7.47
N LEU A 172 -25.84 -0.27 7.79
CA LEU A 172 -25.90 -1.50 7.00
C LEU A 172 -26.39 -1.25 5.58
N LEU A 173 -27.35 -0.33 5.40
CA LEU A 173 -27.77 0.09 4.07
C LEU A 173 -26.62 0.76 3.29
N ALA A 174 -25.84 1.60 3.97
CA ALA A 174 -24.67 2.27 3.42
C ALA A 174 -23.55 1.28 3.03
N ILE A 175 -23.41 0.16 3.74
CA ILE A 175 -22.44 -0.90 3.42
C ILE A 175 -22.90 -1.76 2.24
N CYS A 176 -24.15 -2.23 2.30
CA CYS A 176 -24.66 -3.23 1.38
C CYS A 176 -25.00 -2.63 0.01
N ASN A 177 -25.55 -1.42 0.00
CA ASN A 177 -26.11 -0.80 -1.20
C ASN A 177 -25.37 0.46 -1.63
N GLY A 178 -24.54 1.03 -0.76
CA GLY A 178 -23.74 2.20 -1.09
C GLY A 178 -22.55 1.83 -1.98
N THR A 179 -22.27 2.66 -2.98
CA THR A 179 -20.99 2.67 -3.69
C THR A 179 -20.07 3.61 -2.95
N ASN A 180 -19.04 3.07 -2.29
CA ASN A 180 -18.08 3.89 -1.56
C ASN A 180 -17.02 4.50 -2.48
N LYS A 181 -16.61 3.74 -3.50
CA LYS A 181 -15.67 4.22 -4.50
C LYS A 181 -16.32 5.34 -5.32
N LYS A 182 -15.73 6.54 -5.28
CA LYS A 182 -16.12 7.63 -6.17
C LYS A 182 -15.73 7.22 -7.58
N ASP A 183 -16.65 7.33 -8.54
CA ASP A 183 -16.26 7.35 -9.94
C ASP A 183 -15.31 8.55 -10.13
N ASP A 184 -14.15 8.35 -10.77
CA ASP A 184 -13.10 9.37 -10.98
C ASP A 184 -13.55 10.64 -11.77
N ASN A 185 -14.85 10.81 -11.98
CA ASN A 185 -15.48 11.96 -12.64
C ASN A 185 -15.99 13.06 -11.70
N GLN A 186 -15.62 13.09 -10.42
CA GLN A 186 -15.96 14.20 -9.50
C GLN A 186 -14.78 14.70 -8.66
N SER A 187 -13.64 14.94 -9.29
CA SER A 187 -12.60 15.79 -8.70
C SER A 187 -11.91 16.62 -9.77
N GLN A 188 -12.67 17.48 -10.45
CA GLN A 188 -12.20 18.77 -10.99
C GLN A 188 -13.40 19.61 -11.45
N SER A 189 -13.76 20.59 -10.63
CA SER A 189 -14.54 21.78 -11.01
C SER A 189 -13.80 22.92 -10.34
N THR A 190 -12.78 23.48 -10.97
CA THR A 190 -12.98 24.66 -11.82
C THR A 190 -12.40 24.53 -13.23
N THR A 191 -13.20 24.98 -14.19
CA THR A 191 -12.91 25.40 -15.57
C THR A 191 -12.59 24.33 -16.65
N THR A 192 -13.63 24.10 -17.45
CA THR A 192 -13.68 24.02 -18.93
C THR A 192 -13.36 22.72 -19.70
N ALA A 193 -14.33 22.42 -20.57
CA ALA A 193 -14.30 21.63 -21.81
C ALA A 193 -14.50 20.11 -21.73
N LYS A 194 -15.70 19.70 -22.14
CA LYS A 194 -16.12 18.34 -22.52
C LYS A 194 -15.00 17.58 -23.25
N LYS A 195 -14.56 16.45 -22.71
CA LYS A 195 -13.98 15.36 -23.52
C LYS A 195 -14.82 14.10 -23.34
N LYS A 196 -15.23 13.57 -24.49
CA LYS A 196 -15.90 12.29 -24.69
C LYS A 196 -15.16 11.19 -23.91
N LYS A 197 -15.88 10.35 -23.15
CA LYS A 197 -15.38 9.04 -22.70
C LYS A 197 -14.88 8.30 -23.94
N SER A 198 -13.58 8.12 -24.03
CA SER A 198 -13.02 7.08 -24.87
C SER A 198 -12.93 5.84 -23.97
N ASP A 199 -13.52 4.71 -24.38
CA ASP A 199 -13.21 3.40 -23.79
C ASP A 199 -11.83 2.95 -24.30
N ASP A 200 -10.87 3.87 -24.35
CA ASP A 200 -9.55 3.61 -24.90
C ASP A 200 -8.71 2.87 -23.86
N PRO A 201 -8.28 1.62 -24.12
CA PRO A 201 -7.34 0.91 -23.26
C PRO A 201 -6.07 1.72 -22.98
N PHE A 202 -5.70 2.66 -23.86
CA PHE A 202 -4.51 3.51 -23.71
C PHE A 202 -4.67 4.60 -22.63
N GLU A 203 -5.86 5.15 -22.37
CA GLU A 203 -6.05 6.12 -21.25
C GLU A 203 -5.83 5.45 -19.88
N LYS A 204 -6.20 4.17 -19.75
CA LYS A 204 -5.90 3.37 -18.53
C LYS A 204 -4.41 3.08 -18.40
N LEU A 205 -3.70 2.95 -19.53
CA LEU A 205 -2.25 2.76 -19.53
C LEU A 205 -1.55 4.02 -19.01
N ASP A 206 -1.96 5.21 -19.45
CA ASP A 206 -1.41 6.48 -18.95
C ASP A 206 -1.57 6.62 -17.42
N ALA A 207 -2.73 6.23 -16.89
CA ALA A 207 -2.97 6.23 -15.45
C ALA A 207 -2.08 5.22 -14.69
N ILE A 208 -1.86 4.02 -15.25
CA ILE A 208 -0.94 3.03 -14.67
C ILE A 208 0.50 3.54 -14.72
N GLU A 209 0.91 4.16 -15.83
CA GLU A 209 2.24 4.75 -15.96
C GLU A 209 2.46 5.90 -14.98
N ALA A 210 1.45 6.73 -14.74
CA ALA A 210 1.49 7.78 -13.72
C ALA A 210 1.63 7.21 -12.31
N LEU A 211 0.86 6.16 -11.97
CA LEU A 211 0.99 5.48 -10.68
C LEU A 211 2.37 4.85 -10.47
N ILE A 212 2.94 4.22 -11.51
CA ILE A 212 4.30 3.68 -11.44
C ILE A 212 5.32 4.80 -11.21
N ARG A 213 5.14 5.95 -11.87
CA ARG A 213 6.01 7.12 -11.70
C ARG A 213 6.00 7.65 -10.27
N ASP A 214 4.82 7.69 -9.66
CA ASP A 214 4.60 8.26 -8.32
C ASP A 214 4.83 7.25 -7.18
N LEU A 215 5.23 6.01 -7.48
CA LEU A 215 5.61 5.04 -6.45
C LEU A 215 6.76 5.59 -5.58
N PRO A 216 6.66 5.51 -4.24
CA PRO A 216 7.72 5.97 -3.36
C PRO A 216 8.99 5.17 -3.63
N ALA A 217 10.14 5.82 -3.45
CA ALA A 217 11.44 5.17 -3.63
C ALA A 217 11.58 3.94 -2.71
N PRO A 218 12.25 2.87 -3.17
CA PRO A 218 12.59 1.76 -2.30
C PRO A 218 13.47 2.25 -1.15
N LYS A 219 13.37 1.58 0.00
CA LYS A 219 14.24 1.85 1.14
C LYS A 219 15.69 1.62 0.71
N GLN A 220 16.50 2.67 0.79
CA GLN A 220 17.90 2.61 0.40
C GLN A 220 18.69 1.82 1.42
N ILE A 221 19.51 0.89 0.92
CA ILE A 221 20.44 0.07 1.69
C ILE A 221 21.83 0.63 1.38
N ALA A 222 22.56 1.04 2.41
CA ALA A 222 23.94 1.49 2.26
C ALA A 222 24.89 0.29 2.38
N PRO A 223 26.03 0.28 1.67
CA PRO A 223 27.05 -0.74 1.86
C PRO A 223 27.54 -0.73 3.33
N PRO A 224 27.62 -1.90 3.98
CA PRO A 224 28.26 -2.00 5.29
C PRO A 224 29.77 -1.74 5.16
N GLU A 225 30.41 -1.39 6.27
CA GLU A 225 31.84 -1.08 6.29
C GLU A 225 32.68 -2.26 5.75
N GLN A 226 32.37 -3.48 6.21
CA GLN A 226 32.99 -4.71 5.74
C GLN A 226 32.15 -5.41 4.67
N PRO A 227 32.76 -5.96 3.60
CA PRO A 227 32.04 -6.71 2.58
C PRO A 227 31.29 -7.94 3.13
N LEU A 228 30.03 -8.10 2.75
CA LEU A 228 29.22 -9.26 3.08
C LEU A 228 29.62 -10.49 2.26
N GLU A 229 29.26 -11.68 2.74
CA GLU A 229 29.51 -12.95 2.01
C GLU A 229 28.86 -12.94 0.62
N GLU A 230 27.67 -12.36 0.50
CA GLU A 230 26.92 -12.21 -0.74
C GLU A 230 27.64 -11.34 -1.79
N GLU A 231 28.53 -10.44 -1.35
CA GLU A 231 29.31 -9.58 -2.24
C GLU A 231 30.55 -10.28 -2.80
N GLN A 232 31.04 -11.31 -2.10
CA GLN A 232 32.32 -11.95 -2.41
C GLN A 232 32.47 -12.46 -3.84
N PRO A 233 31.45 -13.03 -4.51
CA PRO A 233 31.63 -13.52 -5.87
C PRO A 233 31.98 -12.41 -6.87
N TYR A 234 31.24 -11.30 -6.90
CA TYR A 234 31.56 -10.19 -7.79
C TYR A 234 32.82 -9.43 -7.36
N ILE A 235 33.11 -9.31 -6.05
CA ILE A 235 34.35 -8.69 -5.57
C ILE A 235 35.58 -9.47 -6.05
N ARG A 236 35.54 -10.81 -6.00
CA ARG A 236 36.62 -11.64 -6.53
C ARG A 236 36.81 -11.44 -8.04
N GLU A 237 35.72 -11.27 -8.78
CA GLU A 237 35.80 -10.99 -10.22
C GLU A 237 36.35 -9.57 -10.48
N LEU A 238 36.07 -8.58 -9.62
CA LEU A 238 36.68 -7.25 -9.69
C LEU A 238 38.19 -7.35 -9.48
N TYR A 239 38.62 -8.06 -8.44
CA TYR A 239 40.04 -8.28 -8.18
C TYR A 239 40.73 -9.02 -9.32
N ALA A 240 40.10 -10.04 -9.90
CA ALA A 240 40.63 -10.69 -11.10
C ALA A 240 40.79 -9.70 -12.27
N ALA A 241 39.83 -8.79 -12.47
CA ALA A 241 39.89 -7.77 -13.51
C ALA A 241 41.02 -6.76 -13.29
N TYR A 242 41.26 -6.33 -12.04
CA TYR A 242 42.38 -5.46 -11.68
C TYR A 242 43.73 -6.18 -11.89
N GLY A 243 43.84 -7.42 -11.40
CA GLY A 243 45.03 -8.24 -11.58
C GLY A 243 45.37 -8.48 -13.05
N ASP A 244 44.36 -8.71 -13.91
CA ASP A 244 44.54 -8.88 -15.35
C ASP A 244 45.09 -7.61 -16.03
N LYS A 245 44.68 -6.42 -15.57
CA LYS A 245 45.22 -5.13 -16.08
C LYS A 245 46.65 -4.88 -15.61
N GLU A 246 46.97 -5.21 -14.36
CA GLU A 246 48.29 -4.98 -13.75
C GLU A 246 49.29 -6.12 -14.01
N GLY A 247 48.85 -7.25 -14.57
CA GLY A 247 49.67 -8.46 -14.70
C GLY A 247 49.99 -9.13 -13.35
N ILE A 248 49.16 -8.91 -12.33
CA ILE A 248 49.32 -9.46 -10.99
C ILE A 248 48.41 -10.68 -10.83
N ILE A 249 49.03 -11.84 -10.57
CA ILE A 249 48.31 -13.08 -10.24
C ILE A 249 47.77 -12.96 -8.82
N ASP A 250 46.53 -13.42 -8.60
CA ASP A 250 45.85 -13.45 -7.31
C ASP A 250 45.77 -12.06 -6.62
N PHE A 251 45.46 -11.02 -7.39
CA PHE A 251 45.15 -9.69 -6.86
C PHE A 251 44.08 -9.79 -5.75
N CYS A 252 44.26 -9.02 -4.69
CA CYS A 252 43.45 -9.11 -3.47
C CYS A 252 43.39 -7.77 -2.73
N GLU A 253 42.62 -7.70 -1.64
CA GLU A 253 42.41 -6.47 -0.86
C GLU A 253 43.71 -5.79 -0.39
N ALA A 254 44.74 -6.56 -0.01
CA ALA A 254 46.03 -6.00 0.42
C ALA A 254 46.73 -5.19 -0.68
N HIS A 255 46.46 -5.49 -1.96
CA HIS A 255 47.03 -4.75 -3.09
C HIS A 255 46.37 -3.39 -3.28
N LEU A 256 45.11 -3.19 -2.83
CA LEU A 256 44.38 -1.93 -3.02
C LEU A 256 45.10 -0.73 -2.37
N ALA A 257 45.88 -0.96 -1.32
CA ALA A 257 46.68 0.09 -0.67
C ALA A 257 47.76 0.71 -1.59
N GLN A 258 48.09 0.05 -2.71
CA GLN A 258 49.05 0.53 -3.71
C GLN A 258 48.36 1.15 -4.94
N TYR A 259 47.03 1.05 -5.03
CA TYR A 259 46.25 1.44 -6.20
C TYR A 259 44.96 2.16 -5.79
N ASP A 260 45.07 3.46 -5.55
CA ASP A 260 43.94 4.29 -5.10
C ASP A 260 42.75 4.22 -6.08
N GLU A 261 43.00 4.21 -7.40
CA GLU A 261 41.96 4.07 -8.44
C GLU A 261 41.11 2.81 -8.24
N TYR A 262 41.72 1.67 -7.90
CA TYR A 262 41.01 0.41 -7.71
C TYR A 262 40.30 0.35 -6.36
N ASN A 263 40.82 1.03 -5.35
CA ASN A 263 40.11 1.18 -4.08
C ASN A 263 38.83 2.01 -4.27
N GLU A 264 38.93 3.15 -4.96
CA GLU A 264 37.80 4.00 -5.32
C GLU A 264 36.78 3.24 -6.19
N ASP A 265 37.24 2.57 -7.25
CA ASP A 265 36.40 1.77 -8.14
C ASP A 265 35.64 0.69 -7.37
N ARG A 266 36.34 -0.08 -6.52
CA ARG A 266 35.72 -1.09 -5.65
C ARG A 266 34.64 -0.48 -4.76
N ASN A 267 34.90 0.68 -4.15
CA ASN A 267 33.93 1.36 -3.29
C ASN A 267 32.69 1.79 -4.07
N GLU A 268 32.85 2.37 -5.27
CA GLU A 268 31.75 2.74 -6.15
C GLU A 268 30.95 1.51 -6.60
N ARG A 269 31.61 0.40 -6.94
CA ARG A 269 30.92 -0.86 -7.30
C ARG A 269 30.11 -1.45 -6.16
N ARG A 270 30.54 -1.29 -4.91
CA ARG A 270 29.74 -1.66 -3.74
C ARG A 270 28.49 -0.78 -3.62
N ILE A 271 28.63 0.54 -3.83
CA ILE A 271 27.48 1.46 -3.85
C ILE A 271 26.48 1.05 -4.95
N ASP A 272 26.98 0.71 -6.14
CA ASP A 272 26.16 0.19 -7.24
C ASP A 272 25.41 -1.09 -6.84
N TYR A 273 26.11 -2.07 -6.25
CA TYR A 273 25.53 -3.33 -5.79
C TYR A 273 24.37 -3.11 -4.81
N PHE A 274 24.57 -2.29 -3.77
CA PHE A 274 23.53 -2.05 -2.77
C PHE A 274 22.39 -1.15 -3.27
N ALA A 275 22.63 -0.29 -4.26
CA ALA A 275 21.56 0.39 -4.97
C ALA A 275 20.64 -0.61 -5.70
N ALA A 276 21.22 -1.63 -6.36
CA ALA A 276 20.45 -2.72 -6.96
C ALA A 276 19.77 -3.61 -5.90
N ASP A 277 20.44 -3.89 -4.78
CA ASP A 277 19.87 -4.69 -3.69
C ASP A 277 18.67 -4.00 -3.00
N SER A 278 18.68 -2.67 -2.94
CA SER A 278 17.54 -1.86 -2.49
C SER A 278 16.32 -2.08 -3.38
N VAL A 279 16.51 -2.16 -4.70
CA VAL A 279 15.45 -2.49 -5.65
C VAL A 279 14.98 -3.94 -5.47
N ARG A 280 15.91 -4.89 -5.30
CA ARG A 280 15.59 -6.32 -5.06
C ARG A 280 14.69 -6.50 -3.84
N HIS A 281 15.02 -5.86 -2.72
CA HIS A 281 14.18 -5.85 -1.52
C HIS A 281 12.86 -5.14 -1.77
N GLY A 282 12.91 -3.94 -2.39
CA GLY A 282 11.72 -3.15 -2.66
C GLY A 282 10.68 -3.90 -3.49
N VAL A 283 11.06 -4.56 -4.58
CA VAL A 283 10.10 -5.28 -5.43
C VAL A 283 9.52 -6.53 -4.75
N ARG A 284 10.25 -7.12 -3.80
CA ARG A 284 9.77 -8.22 -2.97
C ARG A 284 8.74 -7.76 -1.93
N GLU A 285 8.89 -6.56 -1.39
CA GLU A 285 7.94 -5.99 -0.44
C GLU A 285 6.71 -5.39 -1.13
N LEU A 286 6.87 -4.93 -2.38
CA LEU A 286 5.78 -4.35 -3.17
C LEU A 286 4.63 -5.34 -3.37
N TYR A 287 3.43 -4.85 -3.06
CA TYR A 287 2.16 -5.54 -3.29
C TYR A 287 2.15 -6.99 -2.79
N SER A 288 2.68 -7.21 -1.57
CA SER A 288 2.74 -8.52 -0.92
C SER A 288 3.52 -9.57 -1.74
N GLY A 289 4.61 -9.16 -2.38
CA GLY A 289 5.50 -10.06 -3.13
C GLY A 289 5.04 -10.39 -4.55
N LYS A 290 3.93 -9.83 -5.04
CA LYS A 290 3.50 -10.05 -6.43
C LYS A 290 4.49 -9.52 -7.47
N TYR A 291 5.35 -8.57 -7.10
CA TYR A 291 6.39 -8.03 -7.97
C TYR A 291 7.78 -8.65 -7.72
N ALA A 292 7.90 -9.69 -6.88
CA ALA A 292 9.20 -10.27 -6.53
C ALA A 292 10.00 -10.72 -7.77
N SER A 293 9.34 -11.24 -8.81
CA SER A 293 9.98 -11.67 -10.06
C SER A 293 10.52 -10.51 -10.91
N GLN A 294 10.17 -9.25 -10.61
CA GLN A 294 10.62 -8.11 -11.42
C GLN A 294 12.12 -7.87 -11.33
N PHE A 295 12.77 -8.30 -10.24
CA PHE A 295 14.23 -8.22 -10.18
C PHE A 295 14.90 -9.18 -11.16
N ASP A 296 14.33 -10.38 -11.36
CA ASP A 296 14.83 -11.31 -12.38
C ASP A 296 14.59 -10.78 -13.79
N VAL A 297 13.44 -10.14 -14.05
CA VAL A 297 13.18 -9.45 -15.32
C VAL A 297 14.21 -8.34 -15.57
N LEU A 298 14.55 -7.56 -14.55
CA LEU A 298 15.58 -6.52 -14.65
C LEU A 298 16.96 -7.13 -14.95
N LYS A 299 17.33 -8.25 -14.30
CA LYS A 299 18.57 -8.99 -14.59
C LYS A 299 18.61 -9.48 -16.03
N ASP A 300 17.51 -10.04 -16.54
CA ASP A 300 17.43 -10.57 -17.89
C ASP A 300 17.54 -9.49 -18.97
N GLU A 301 16.81 -8.38 -18.80
CA GLU A 301 16.92 -7.22 -19.70
C GLU A 301 18.33 -6.62 -19.68
N THR A 302 18.93 -6.50 -18.49
CA THR A 302 20.29 -5.98 -18.33
C THR A 302 21.29 -6.89 -19.01
N PHE A 303 21.19 -8.20 -18.78
CA PHE A 303 22.05 -9.18 -19.41
C PHE A 303 21.92 -9.14 -20.93
N ALA A 304 20.71 -9.11 -21.48
CA ALA A 304 20.47 -9.00 -22.91
C ALA A 304 21.14 -7.75 -23.52
N GLY A 305 21.07 -6.63 -22.80
CA GLY A 305 21.67 -5.35 -23.21
C GLY A 305 23.21 -5.32 -23.17
N VAL A 306 23.84 -6.05 -22.26
CA VAL A 306 25.31 -5.99 -22.06
C VAL A 306 26.07 -7.21 -22.58
N ASN A 307 25.41 -8.35 -22.82
CA ASN A 307 26.06 -9.61 -23.18
C ASN A 307 26.94 -9.51 -24.45
N ASN A 308 26.49 -8.76 -25.46
CA ASN A 308 27.30 -8.54 -26.66
C ASN A 308 28.57 -7.72 -26.35
N THR A 309 28.47 -6.70 -25.50
CA THR A 309 29.63 -5.93 -25.04
C THR A 309 30.58 -6.82 -24.24
N ALA A 310 30.07 -7.65 -23.32
CA ALA A 310 30.88 -8.59 -22.55
C ALA A 310 31.65 -9.61 -23.41
N ARG A 311 31.15 -9.92 -24.62
CA ARG A 311 31.80 -10.85 -25.57
C ARG A 311 32.88 -10.21 -26.44
N LYS A 312 32.93 -8.88 -26.54
CA LYS A 312 33.96 -8.18 -27.31
C LYS A 312 35.36 -8.52 -26.78
N SER A 313 36.36 -8.31 -27.64
CA SER A 313 37.76 -8.40 -27.24
C SER A 313 38.18 -7.10 -26.56
N PHE A 314 38.85 -7.22 -25.42
CA PHE A 314 39.42 -6.12 -24.66
C PHE A 314 40.85 -6.47 -24.28
N PRO A 315 41.73 -5.47 -24.10
CA PRO A 315 43.11 -5.67 -23.65
C PRO A 315 43.21 -6.39 -22.30
N ASN A 316 42.29 -6.12 -21.37
CA ASN A 316 42.25 -6.71 -20.04
C ASN A 316 40.81 -6.78 -19.50
N GLY A 317 40.63 -7.46 -18.38
CA GLY A 317 39.35 -7.64 -17.69
C GLY A 317 38.79 -6.35 -17.11
N TYR A 318 39.63 -5.41 -16.66
CA TYR A 318 39.17 -4.13 -16.13
C TYR A 318 38.50 -3.27 -17.20
N GLU A 319 39.11 -3.15 -18.39
CA GLU A 319 38.50 -2.44 -19.53
C GLU A 319 37.20 -3.10 -20.00
N ARG A 320 37.12 -4.43 -19.94
CA ARG A 320 35.86 -5.14 -20.20
C ARG A 320 34.81 -4.80 -19.16
N MET A 321 35.15 -4.81 -17.88
CA MET A 321 34.25 -4.46 -16.77
C MET A 321 33.70 -3.05 -16.97
N LEU A 322 34.58 -2.06 -17.17
CA LEU A 322 34.19 -0.68 -17.43
C LEU A 322 33.25 -0.56 -18.65
N SER A 323 33.61 -1.20 -19.76
CA SER A 323 32.78 -1.18 -20.98
C SER A 323 31.39 -1.82 -20.76
N VAL A 324 31.31 -2.88 -19.94
CA VAL A 324 30.03 -3.50 -19.56
C VAL A 324 29.20 -2.55 -18.69
N MET A 325 29.82 -1.86 -17.72
CA MET A 325 29.14 -0.88 -16.86
C MET A 325 28.65 0.33 -17.64
N GLU A 326 29.48 0.88 -18.55
CA GLU A 326 29.09 1.95 -19.47
C GLU A 326 27.88 1.53 -20.32
N GLN A 327 27.90 0.32 -20.87
CA GLN A 327 26.77 -0.22 -21.62
C GLN A 327 25.53 -0.36 -20.71
N ALA A 328 25.68 -0.88 -19.49
CA ALA A 328 24.59 -1.01 -18.53
C ALA A 328 23.96 0.35 -18.19
N ALA A 329 24.76 1.42 -18.11
CA ALA A 329 24.28 2.77 -17.82
C ALA A 329 23.41 3.34 -18.95
N ILE A 330 23.57 2.91 -20.20
CA ILE A 330 22.82 3.46 -21.35
C ILE A 330 21.68 2.59 -21.87
N ILE A 331 21.66 1.29 -21.55
CA ILE A 331 20.57 0.40 -22.01
C ILE A 331 19.21 0.84 -21.44
N GLN A 332 18.17 0.57 -22.23
CA GLN A 332 16.79 0.64 -21.80
C GLN A 332 16.35 -0.73 -21.28
N VAL A 333 15.59 -0.74 -20.20
CA VAL A 333 15.09 -1.97 -19.54
C VAL A 333 13.57 -1.97 -19.56
N ASN A 334 12.98 -1.79 -20.75
CA ASN A 334 11.56 -1.47 -20.91
C ASN A 334 10.63 -2.62 -20.46
N GLN A 335 11.11 -3.87 -20.41
CA GLN A 335 10.31 -4.99 -19.87
C GLN A 335 10.25 -5.01 -18.34
N TYR A 336 11.18 -4.32 -17.66
CA TYR A 336 11.09 -4.12 -16.21
C TYR A 336 9.94 -3.14 -15.92
N THR A 337 8.93 -3.58 -15.16
CA THR A 337 7.68 -2.84 -14.97
C THR A 337 7.91 -1.44 -14.40
N LEU A 338 8.87 -1.29 -13.48
CA LEU A 338 9.15 -0.02 -12.81
C LEU A 338 10.20 0.83 -13.55
N SER A 339 10.54 0.49 -14.79
CA SER A 339 11.49 1.24 -15.63
C SER A 339 11.04 2.68 -15.91
N ARG A 340 9.74 2.96 -15.82
CA ARG A 340 9.14 4.29 -15.98
C ARG A 340 9.18 5.13 -14.70
N SER A 341 9.57 4.56 -13.56
CA SER A 341 9.67 5.29 -12.30
C SER A 341 11.07 5.87 -12.13
N PRO A 342 11.22 7.18 -11.89
CA PRO A 342 12.53 7.79 -11.66
C PRO A 342 13.19 7.33 -10.35
N HIS A 343 12.44 6.66 -9.47
CA HIS A 343 12.91 6.22 -8.16
C HIS A 343 13.31 4.74 -8.11
N TRP A 344 12.87 3.93 -9.08
CA TRP A 344 13.05 2.47 -9.07
C TRP A 344 14.02 1.95 -10.13
N ILE A 345 14.58 2.85 -10.94
CA ILE A 345 15.67 2.56 -11.86
C ILE A 345 16.59 3.78 -11.97
N SER A 346 17.89 3.53 -11.99
CA SER A 346 18.93 4.54 -12.18
C SER A 346 20.15 3.89 -12.82
N ASN A 347 21.12 4.68 -13.25
CA ASN A 347 22.35 4.14 -13.83
C ASN A 347 23.14 3.32 -12.80
N ARG A 348 23.19 3.78 -11.54
CA ARG A 348 23.78 3.04 -10.41
C ARG A 348 23.13 1.66 -10.23
N ILE A 349 21.78 1.62 -10.27
CA ILE A 349 21.02 0.36 -10.17
C ILE A 349 21.38 -0.59 -11.33
N LYS A 350 21.41 -0.09 -12.58
CA LYS A 350 21.73 -0.93 -13.75
C LYS A 350 23.14 -1.50 -13.70
N MET A 351 24.13 -0.70 -13.26
CA MET A 351 25.49 -1.18 -13.03
C MET A 351 25.54 -2.20 -11.89
N GLY A 352 24.82 -1.95 -10.80
CA GLY A 352 24.68 -2.89 -9.69
C GLY A 352 24.11 -4.25 -10.09
N VAL A 353 23.13 -4.27 -11.00
CA VAL A 353 22.55 -5.50 -11.55
C VAL A 353 23.60 -6.35 -12.27
N CYS A 354 24.63 -5.76 -12.88
CA CYS A 354 25.74 -6.51 -13.46
C CYS A 354 26.52 -7.32 -12.41
N HIS A 355 26.63 -6.85 -11.18
CA HIS A 355 27.24 -7.60 -10.09
C HIS A 355 26.40 -8.81 -9.67
N PHE A 356 25.07 -8.67 -9.61
CA PHE A 356 24.18 -9.81 -9.42
C PHE A 356 24.32 -10.84 -10.55
N LEU A 357 24.50 -10.38 -11.80
CA LEU A 357 24.74 -11.27 -12.93
C LEU A 357 26.10 -12.00 -12.85
N VAL A 358 27.13 -11.38 -12.27
CA VAL A 358 28.41 -12.05 -11.97
C VAL A 358 28.22 -13.09 -10.87
N ASN A 359 27.50 -12.74 -9.79
CA ASN A 359 27.15 -13.68 -8.72
C ASN A 359 26.37 -14.90 -9.27
N ASP A 360 25.48 -14.68 -10.24
CA ASP A 360 24.71 -15.72 -10.95
C ASP A 360 25.56 -16.47 -12.01
N ASN A 361 26.85 -16.18 -12.15
CA ASN A 361 27.76 -16.72 -13.17
C ASN A 361 27.33 -16.47 -14.63
N ARG A 362 26.48 -15.46 -14.86
CA ARG A 362 26.00 -15.07 -16.19
C ARG A 362 26.95 -14.09 -16.87
N LEU A 363 27.66 -13.28 -16.09
CA LEU A 363 28.72 -12.38 -16.56
C LEU A 363 30.07 -12.76 -15.94
N ARG A 364 31.13 -12.55 -16.71
CA ARG A 364 32.53 -12.63 -16.28
C ARG A 364 33.35 -11.56 -16.98
N TRP A 365 34.28 -10.92 -16.28
CA TRP A 365 35.12 -9.86 -16.83
C TRP A 365 36.48 -10.37 -17.28
N VAL A 366 36.99 -11.44 -16.65
CA VAL A 366 38.22 -12.10 -17.07
C VAL A 366 37.86 -13.39 -17.83
N LYS A 367 38.48 -13.62 -19.00
CA LYS A 367 38.36 -14.93 -19.67
C LYS A 367 39.36 -15.87 -19.00
N ARG A 368 38.87 -16.99 -18.50
CA ARG A 368 39.70 -18.08 -18.00
C ARG A 368 39.99 -19.06 -19.11
#